data_AF-A0A5M5BP63-F1
#
_entry.id   AF-A0A5M5BP63-F1
#
_cell.length_a   1.000
_cell.length_b   1.000
_cell.length_c   1.000
_cell.angle_alpha   90.00
_cell.angle_beta   90.00
_cell.angle_gamma   90.00
#
_symmetry.space_group_name_H-M   'P 1'
#
loop_
_entity.id
_entity.type
_entity.pdbx_description
1 polymer ?
#
loop_
_entity_poly.entity_id
_entity_poly.type
_entity_poly.pdbx_seq_one_letter_code
_entity_poly.pdbx_strand_id
1 'polypeptide(L)'
;MRDGDLTYDDFLQRLNIQDVLIDAGYHLNRRDGLRYPSYVRLDSDGRRIRGDKFIVTQQGKCCFHAQQQKVYNIISFIKEHPHFFTEYHAGMSPDRLVNLVCNRLLNIPVTERKTRIVNPKRDVKPFDIADYDIHKFNPQNRETQKKFYPYFKSRGIDLYT
;
A
#
# COMPACT_ATOMS: atom_id res chain seq x y z
N MET A 1 3.96 28.66 2.08
CA MET A 1 2.87 27.89 1.45
C MET A 1 2.97 28.17 -0.04
N ARG A 2 2.92 27.16 -0.92
CA ARG A 2 3.05 27.38 -2.39
C ARG A 2 1.65 27.65 -2.97
N ASP A 3 1.55 28.64 -3.84
CA ASP A 3 0.34 29.08 -4.57
C ASP A 3 -0.26 27.99 -5.48
N GLY A 4 -0.87 26.95 -4.89
CA GLY A 4 -1.49 25.86 -5.64
C GLY A 4 -1.79 24.58 -4.84
N ASP A 5 -1.35 24.48 -3.59
CA ASP A 5 -1.71 23.34 -2.74
C ASP A 5 -3.15 23.54 -2.23
N LEU A 6 -4.12 22.82 -2.81
CA LEU A 6 -5.52 22.80 -2.35
C LEU A 6 -5.61 22.34 -0.89
N THR A 7 -6.43 23.05 -0.11
CA THR A 7 -6.69 22.70 1.29
C THR A 7 -7.73 21.59 1.40
N TYR A 8 -7.82 20.95 2.56
CA TYR A 8 -8.84 19.93 2.80
C TYR A 8 -10.26 20.44 2.64
N ASP A 9 -10.52 21.69 3.05
CA ASP A 9 -11.84 22.31 2.90
C ASP A 9 -12.18 22.53 1.43
N ASP A 10 -11.20 22.87 0.58
CA ASP A 10 -11.43 22.99 -0.85
C ASP A 10 -11.91 21.66 -1.46
N PHE A 11 -11.32 20.54 -1.05
CA PHE A 11 -11.77 19.22 -1.51
C PHE A 11 -13.20 18.93 -1.05
N LEU A 12 -13.54 19.21 0.21
CA LEU A 12 -14.88 18.98 0.75
C LEU A 12 -15.94 19.84 0.06
N GLN A 13 -15.59 21.03 -0.42
CA GLN A 13 -16.50 21.90 -1.17
C GLN A 13 -16.72 21.40 -2.59
N ARG A 14 -15.65 21.07 -3.31
CA ARG A 14 -15.67 20.79 -4.75
C ARG A 14 -16.08 19.36 -5.12
N LEU A 15 -15.82 18.38 -4.26
CA LEU A 15 -16.11 16.97 -4.52
C LEU A 15 -17.38 16.49 -3.81
N ASN A 16 -17.96 15.42 -4.34
CA ASN A 16 -19.04 14.66 -3.72
C ASN A 16 -18.51 13.29 -3.27
N ILE A 17 -19.07 12.74 -2.19
CA ILE A 17 -18.68 11.39 -1.75
C ILE A 17 -19.05 10.32 -2.79
N GLN A 18 -20.05 10.59 -3.63
CA GLN A 18 -20.47 9.70 -4.71
C GLN A 18 -19.38 9.50 -5.75
N ASP A 19 -18.66 10.57 -6.13
CA ASP A 19 -17.58 10.49 -7.10
C ASP A 19 -16.46 9.59 -6.59
N VAL A 20 -16.14 9.72 -5.29
CA VAL A 20 -15.13 8.90 -4.61
C VAL A 20 -15.57 7.43 -4.50
N LEU A 21 -16.86 7.17 -4.24
CA LEU A 21 -17.39 5.81 -4.20
C LEU A 21 -17.33 5.14 -5.59
N ILE A 22 -17.69 5.88 -6.64
CA ILE A 22 -17.63 5.38 -8.03
C ILE A 22 -16.17 5.07 -8.40
N ASP A 23 -15.27 5.96 -8.05
CA ASP A 23 -13.84 5.79 -8.27
C ASP A 23 -13.24 4.60 -7.52
N ALA A 24 -13.70 4.35 -6.29
CA ALA A 24 -13.38 3.16 -5.51
C ALA A 24 -14.01 1.86 -6.07
N GLY A 25 -14.71 1.92 -7.21
CA GLY A 25 -15.32 0.77 -7.90
C GLY A 25 -16.75 0.44 -7.45
N TYR A 26 -17.40 1.31 -6.69
CA TYR A 26 -18.79 1.11 -6.30
C TYR A 26 -19.76 1.61 -7.36
N HIS A 27 -20.91 0.94 -7.45
CA HIS A 27 -21.94 1.24 -8.43
C HIS A 27 -23.25 1.60 -7.72
N LEU A 28 -23.97 2.57 -8.28
CA LEU A 28 -25.27 2.97 -7.75
C LEU A 28 -26.27 1.80 -7.86
N ASN A 29 -26.78 1.35 -6.72
CA ASN A 29 -27.74 0.27 -6.62
C ASN A 29 -29.18 0.80 -6.82
N ARG A 30 -29.66 0.77 -8.06
CA ARG A 30 -31.02 1.22 -8.42
C ARG A 30 -32.15 0.35 -7.85
N ARG A 31 -31.85 -0.88 -7.40
CA ARG A 31 -32.86 -1.89 -7.01
C ARG A 31 -33.16 -1.93 -5.51
N ASP A 32 -32.63 -0.98 -4.74
CA ASP A 32 -32.59 -1.09 -3.29
C ASP A 32 -33.86 -0.62 -2.57
N GLY A 33 -34.72 0.17 -3.24
CA GLY A 33 -35.96 0.71 -2.66
C GLY A 33 -35.77 1.66 -1.46
N LEU A 34 -34.52 1.97 -1.10
CA LEU A 34 -34.20 2.88 0.00
C LEU A 34 -34.44 4.34 -0.40
N ARG A 35 -34.78 5.15 0.60
CA ARG A 35 -34.92 6.62 0.48
C ARG A 35 -33.61 7.30 0.07
N TYR A 36 -32.47 6.72 0.44
CA TYR A 36 -31.15 7.29 0.21
C TYR A 36 -30.37 6.47 -0.83
N PRO A 37 -29.56 7.11 -1.70
CA PRO A 37 -28.75 6.41 -2.68
C PRO A 37 -27.81 5.41 -2.01
N SER A 38 -27.76 4.18 -2.52
CA SER A 38 -26.85 3.17 -2.03
C SER A 38 -25.90 2.69 -3.12
N TYR A 39 -24.69 2.38 -2.72
CA TYR A 39 -23.57 2.04 -3.57
C TYR A 39 -23.05 0.66 -3.15
N VAL A 40 -22.91 -0.23 -4.14
CA VAL A 40 -22.51 -1.63 -3.93
C VAL A 40 -21.37 -1.99 -4.87
N ARG A 41 -20.52 -2.91 -4.44
CA ARG A 41 -19.45 -3.44 -5.29
C ARG A 41 -19.87 -4.74 -5.96
N LEU A 42 -19.37 -4.96 -7.17
CA LEU A 42 -19.56 -6.19 -7.93
C LEU A 42 -18.29 -7.04 -7.84
N ASP A 43 -18.46 -8.36 -7.87
CA ASP A 43 -17.36 -9.30 -8.04
C ASP A 43 -16.95 -9.39 -9.52
N SER A 44 -15.94 -10.21 -9.80
CA SER A 44 -15.45 -10.47 -11.16
C SER A 44 -16.53 -11.04 -12.10
N ASP A 45 -17.53 -11.71 -11.55
CA ASP A 45 -18.62 -12.34 -12.29
C ASP A 45 -19.82 -11.39 -12.48
N GLY A 46 -19.66 -10.11 -12.09
CA GLY A 46 -20.70 -9.08 -12.16
C GLY A 46 -21.82 -9.26 -11.13
N ARG A 47 -21.66 -10.14 -10.15
CA ARG A 47 -22.63 -10.35 -9.07
C ARG A 47 -22.30 -9.41 -7.91
N ARG A 48 -23.34 -9.03 -7.18
CA ARG A 48 -23.20 -8.15 -6.02
C ARG A 48 -22.45 -8.84 -4.89
N ILE A 49 -21.39 -8.20 -4.39
CA ILE A 49 -20.70 -8.63 -3.17
C ILE A 49 -21.63 -8.38 -1.99
N ARG A 50 -21.94 -9.44 -1.22
CA ARG A 50 -22.82 -9.34 -0.06
C ARG A 50 -22.11 -8.65 1.10
N GLY A 51 -22.82 -7.79 1.81
CA GLY A 51 -22.32 -7.09 3.00
C GLY A 51 -21.55 -5.80 2.73
N ASP A 52 -20.98 -5.63 1.54
CA ASP A 52 -20.23 -4.43 1.14
C ASP A 52 -21.17 -3.40 0.49
N LYS A 53 -21.70 -2.49 1.32
CA LYS A 53 -22.72 -1.51 0.93
C LYS A 53 -22.53 -0.20 1.68
N PHE A 54 -22.39 0.89 0.92
CA PHE A 54 -22.41 2.25 1.43
C PHE A 54 -23.74 2.94 1.11
N ILE A 55 -24.24 3.76 2.03
CA ILE A 55 -25.43 4.59 1.84
C ILE A 55 -24.99 6.03 1.95
N VAL A 56 -25.38 6.85 0.98
CA VAL A 56 -25.01 8.27 0.91
C VAL A 56 -26.09 9.10 1.59
N THR A 57 -25.69 10.05 2.44
CA THR A 57 -26.63 10.93 3.13
C THR A 57 -27.31 11.90 2.16
N GLN A 58 -28.42 12.51 2.56
CA GLN A 58 -29.21 13.40 1.70
C GLN A 58 -28.41 14.55 1.07
N GLN A 59 -27.39 15.06 1.78
CA GLN A 59 -26.54 16.15 1.31
C GLN A 59 -25.48 15.71 0.30
N GLY A 60 -25.26 14.40 0.12
CA GLY A 60 -24.22 13.87 -0.76
C GLY A 60 -22.79 14.14 -0.29
N LYS A 61 -22.57 14.61 0.94
CA LYS A 61 -21.23 14.92 1.45
C LYS A 61 -20.61 13.80 2.28
N CYS A 62 -21.45 12.92 2.82
CA CYS A 62 -21.02 11.79 3.63
C CYS A 62 -21.70 10.49 3.19
N CYS A 63 -21.06 9.38 3.47
CA CYS A 63 -21.65 8.05 3.34
C CYS A 63 -21.47 7.28 4.65
N PHE A 64 -22.21 6.19 4.84
CA PHE A 64 -21.97 5.29 5.96
C PHE A 64 -22.11 3.85 5.51
N HIS A 65 -21.35 2.98 6.16
CA HIS A 65 -21.43 1.55 5.89
C HIS A 65 -22.71 0.99 6.53
N ALA A 66 -23.54 0.28 5.77
CA ALA A 66 -24.86 -0.15 6.22
C ALA A 66 -24.83 -1.00 7.50
N GLN A 67 -23.77 -1.79 7.71
CA GLN A 67 -23.64 -2.66 8.88
C GLN A 67 -23.08 -1.95 10.12
N GLN A 68 -22.16 -1.01 9.93
CA GLN A 68 -21.41 -0.40 11.05
C GLN A 68 -21.95 0.97 11.46
N GLN A 69 -22.78 1.59 10.62
CA GLN A 69 -23.30 2.95 10.79
C GLN A 69 -22.22 4.03 11.02
N LYS A 70 -20.93 3.71 10.82
CA LYS A 70 -19.84 4.68 10.85
C LYS A 70 -19.95 5.59 9.63
N VAL A 71 -19.95 6.90 9.88
CA VAL A 71 -20.06 7.95 8.87
C VAL A 71 -18.67 8.33 8.37
N TYR A 72 -18.54 8.40 7.06
CA TYR A 72 -17.34 8.79 6.35
C TYR A 72 -17.62 10.02 5.50
N ASN A 73 -16.72 10.99 5.55
CA ASN A 73 -16.60 12.02 4.52
C ASN A 73 -15.53 11.58 3.52
N ILE A 74 -15.26 12.40 2.51
CA ILE A 74 -14.28 12.08 1.46
C ILE A 74 -12.91 11.71 2.04
N ILE A 75 -12.43 12.52 3.00
CA ILE A 75 -11.11 12.36 3.60
C ILE A 75 -11.06 11.09 4.44
N SER A 76 -12.03 10.88 5.33
CA SER A 76 -12.03 9.71 6.22
C SER A 76 -12.28 8.42 5.47
N PHE A 77 -13.07 8.44 4.39
CA PHE A 77 -13.27 7.28 3.52
C PHE A 77 -11.95 6.83 2.88
N ILE A 78 -11.21 7.75 2.26
CA ILE A 78 -9.94 7.43 1.60
C ILE A 78 -8.90 6.92 2.61
N LYS A 79 -8.84 7.52 3.80
CA LYS A 79 -7.91 7.12 4.86
C LYS A 79 -8.21 5.73 5.43
N GLU A 80 -9.47 5.39 5.60
CA GLU A 80 -9.89 4.10 6.16
C GLU A 80 -9.84 2.97 5.12
N HIS A 81 -10.04 3.29 3.84
CA HIS A 81 -10.09 2.33 2.74
C HIS A 81 -9.05 2.63 1.65
N PRO A 82 -7.75 2.70 1.98
CA PRO A 82 -6.73 3.12 1.02
C PRO A 82 -6.57 2.14 -0.15
N HIS A 83 -6.87 0.85 0.07
CA HIS A 83 -6.72 -0.21 -0.92
C HIS A 83 -7.69 -0.12 -2.10
N PHE A 84 -8.71 0.75 -2.04
CA PHE A 84 -9.62 0.95 -3.16
C PHE A 84 -9.06 1.89 -4.23
N PHE A 85 -7.94 2.56 -3.97
CA PHE A 85 -7.37 3.57 -4.85
C PHE A 85 -6.07 3.09 -5.46
N THR A 86 -5.90 3.36 -6.76
CA THR A 86 -4.72 2.93 -7.54
C THR A 86 -3.41 3.59 -7.09
N GLU A 87 -3.51 4.78 -6.50
CA GLU A 87 -2.41 5.61 -6.04
C GLU A 87 -1.82 5.12 -4.72
N TYR A 88 -2.50 4.19 -4.05
CA TYR A 88 -2.04 3.68 -2.78
C TYR A 88 -0.80 2.79 -2.92
N HIS A 89 0.22 3.09 -2.11
CA HIS A 89 1.42 2.28 -1.97
C HIS A 89 1.69 2.04 -0.49
N ALA A 90 2.17 0.84 -0.15
CA ALA A 90 2.54 0.49 1.22
C ALA A 90 3.60 1.48 1.75
N GLY A 91 3.35 2.06 2.93
CA GLY A 91 4.21 3.08 3.54
C GLY A 91 3.96 4.52 3.10
N MET A 92 2.97 4.77 2.23
CA MET A 92 2.54 6.14 1.88
C MET A 92 1.78 6.80 3.05
N SER A 93 1.94 8.11 3.24
CA SER A 93 1.13 8.85 4.21
C SER A 93 -0.34 8.94 3.77
N PRO A 94 -1.32 8.70 4.66
CA PRO A 94 -2.74 8.76 4.30
C PRO A 94 -3.18 10.12 3.77
N ASP A 95 -2.62 11.21 4.31
CA ASP A 95 -2.85 12.58 3.83
C ASP A 95 -2.39 12.79 2.39
N ARG A 96 -1.27 12.16 2.00
CA ARG A 96 -0.78 12.22 0.61
C ARG A 96 -1.70 11.45 -0.32
N LEU A 97 -2.21 10.29 0.10
CA LEU A 97 -3.18 9.53 -0.70
C LEU A 97 -4.43 10.36 -0.96
N VAL A 98 -4.98 11.00 0.08
CA VAL A 98 -6.15 11.89 -0.06
C VAL A 98 -5.89 12.99 -1.09
N ASN A 99 -4.73 13.65 -1.01
CA ASN A 99 -4.36 14.71 -1.94
C ASN A 99 -4.26 14.19 -3.39
N LEU A 100 -3.63 13.03 -3.61
CA LEU A 100 -3.49 12.43 -4.93
C LEU A 100 -4.85 12.08 -5.55
N VAL A 101 -5.68 11.35 -4.80
CA VAL A 101 -7.02 10.93 -5.24
C VAL A 101 -7.90 12.14 -5.53
N CYS A 102 -7.97 13.10 -4.60
CA CYS A 102 -8.81 14.29 -4.77
C CYS A 102 -8.36 15.14 -5.97
N ASN A 103 -7.06 15.32 -6.16
CA ASN A 103 -6.56 16.09 -7.31
C ASN A 103 -6.82 15.37 -8.64
N ARG A 104 -6.69 14.04 -8.70
CA ARG A 104 -7.06 13.28 -9.90
C ARG A 104 -8.55 13.43 -10.21
N LEU A 105 -9.42 13.29 -9.21
CA LEU A 105 -10.87 13.45 -9.41
C LEU A 105 -11.25 14.87 -9.87
N LEU A 106 -10.48 15.88 -9.45
CA LEU A 106 -10.64 17.27 -9.91
C LEU A 106 -9.93 17.58 -11.24
N ASN A 107 -9.26 16.59 -11.86
CA ASN A 107 -8.43 16.75 -13.05
C ASN A 107 -7.34 17.82 -12.90
N ILE A 108 -6.79 17.96 -11.69
CA ILE A 108 -5.72 18.92 -11.38
C ILE A 108 -4.38 18.19 -11.48
N PRO A 109 -3.44 18.67 -12.30
CA PRO A 109 -2.15 18.01 -12.46
C PRO A 109 -1.37 18.05 -11.15
N VAL A 110 -1.15 16.89 -10.54
CA VAL A 110 -0.24 16.77 -9.40
C VAL A 110 1.17 16.59 -9.92
N THR A 111 2.08 17.47 -9.52
CA THR A 111 3.50 17.27 -9.82
C THR A 111 3.98 16.02 -9.09
N GLU A 112 4.32 14.96 -9.83
CA GLU A 112 4.94 13.76 -9.27
C GLU A 112 6.25 14.13 -8.59
N ARG A 113 6.21 14.31 -7.26
CA ARG A 113 7.42 14.33 -6.45
C ARG A 113 7.95 12.91 -6.47
N LYS A 114 8.85 12.60 -7.43
CA LYS A 114 9.63 11.36 -7.47
C LYS A 114 10.09 11.11 -6.04
N THR A 115 9.58 10.04 -5.42
CA THR A 115 10.06 9.61 -4.12
C THR A 115 11.55 9.37 -4.32
N ARG A 116 12.37 10.24 -3.71
CA ARG A 116 13.81 10.06 -3.76
C ARG A 116 14.06 8.79 -2.98
N ILE A 117 14.17 7.66 -3.68
CA ILE A 117 14.65 6.40 -3.13
C ILE A 117 16.09 6.70 -2.76
N VAL A 118 16.30 7.20 -1.55
CA VAL A 118 17.63 7.32 -0.98
C VAL A 118 18.03 5.88 -0.73
N ASN A 119 18.76 5.30 -1.68
CA ASN A 119 19.46 4.05 -1.42
C ASN A 119 20.24 4.29 -0.13
N PRO A 120 20.00 3.52 0.95
CA PRO A 120 20.77 3.67 2.17
C PRO A 120 22.24 3.59 1.76
N LYS A 121 23.05 4.55 2.20
CA LYS A 121 24.50 4.51 1.97
C LYS A 121 24.98 3.18 2.54
N ARG A 122 25.27 2.24 1.65
CA ARG A 122 25.95 1.00 2.00
C ARG A 122 27.40 1.42 2.18
N ASP A 123 27.74 1.85 3.40
CA ASP A 123 29.14 1.97 3.84
C ASP A 123 29.70 0.56 4.05
N VAL A 124 29.63 -0.27 3.00
CA VAL A 124 30.17 -1.62 2.98
C VAL A 124 31.59 -1.48 2.46
N LYS A 125 32.57 -1.71 3.33
CA LYS A 125 33.98 -1.81 2.95
C LYS A 125 34.07 -2.72 1.71
N PRO A 126 34.75 -2.29 0.62
CA PRO A 126 35.00 -3.17 -0.50
C PRO A 126 35.61 -4.49 -0.02
N PHE A 127 35.20 -5.59 -0.63
CA PHE A 127 35.83 -6.88 -0.35
C PHE A 127 37.32 -6.78 -0.71
N ASP A 128 38.19 -7.02 0.27
CA ASP A 128 39.61 -7.19 0.07
C ASP A 128 40.01 -8.57 0.59
N ILE A 129 40.57 -9.40 -0.29
CA ILE A 129 41.02 -10.74 0.08
C ILE A 129 42.14 -10.69 1.13
N ALA A 130 42.91 -9.59 1.21
CA ALA A 130 43.97 -9.40 2.18
C ALA A 130 43.47 -9.28 3.63
N ASP A 131 42.19 -8.96 3.83
CA ASP A 131 41.58 -8.92 5.17
C ASP A 131 41.24 -10.33 5.72
N TYR A 132 41.43 -11.39 4.93
CA TYR A 132 40.99 -12.74 5.27
C TYR A 132 42.13 -13.74 5.27
N ASP A 133 42.11 -14.63 6.25
CA ASP A 133 42.99 -15.79 6.30
C ASP A 133 42.50 -16.88 5.34
N ILE A 134 43.28 -17.14 4.29
CA ILE A 134 42.99 -18.21 3.34
C ILE A 134 43.54 -19.53 3.89
N HIS A 135 42.66 -20.48 4.18
CA HIS A 135 43.04 -21.84 4.53
C HIS A 135 42.80 -22.77 3.34
N LYS A 136 43.80 -23.61 3.01
CA LYS A 136 43.66 -24.66 2.00
C LYS A 136 43.15 -25.94 2.67
N PHE A 137 42.15 -26.57 2.07
CA PHE A 137 41.68 -27.89 2.48
C PHE A 137 42.43 -28.97 1.71
N ASN A 138 43.12 -29.86 2.42
CA ASN A 138 43.76 -31.03 1.83
C ASN A 138 43.19 -32.32 2.48
N PRO A 139 42.47 -33.17 1.72
CA PRO A 139 41.94 -34.44 2.21
C PRO A 139 42.98 -35.41 2.78
N GLN A 140 44.26 -35.28 2.42
CA GLN A 140 45.32 -36.15 2.91
C GLN A 140 46.04 -35.60 4.17
N ASN A 141 45.73 -34.37 4.58
CA ASN A 141 46.38 -33.73 5.73
C ASN A 141 45.36 -33.38 6.82
N ARG A 142 45.41 -34.15 7.91
CA ARG A 142 44.51 -34.03 9.08
C ARG A 142 44.54 -32.65 9.74
N GLU A 143 45.67 -31.94 9.73
CA GLU A 143 45.76 -30.61 10.33
C GLU A 143 44.96 -29.57 9.55
N THR A 144 44.94 -29.70 8.23
CA THR A 144 44.15 -28.81 7.36
C THR A 144 42.66 -29.09 7.50
N GLN A 145 42.25 -30.37 7.59
CA GLN A 145 40.85 -30.77 7.78
C GLN A 145 40.25 -30.24 9.09
N LYS A 146 41.03 -30.27 10.18
CA LYS A 146 40.58 -29.85 11.51
C LYS A 146 40.03 -28.42 11.54
N LYS A 147 40.60 -27.52 10.74
CA LYS A 147 40.14 -26.13 10.62
C LYS A 147 38.74 -26.01 10.00
N PHE A 148 38.35 -26.96 9.16
CA PHE A 148 37.05 -26.95 8.47
C PHE A 148 35.98 -27.80 9.16
N TYR A 149 36.37 -28.69 10.09
CA TYR A 149 35.47 -29.59 10.81
C TYR A 149 34.23 -28.90 11.43
N PRO A 150 34.32 -27.71 12.07
CA PRO A 150 33.14 -27.03 12.62
C PRO A 150 32.06 -26.71 11.57
N TYR A 151 32.45 -26.49 10.32
CA TYR A 151 31.52 -26.14 9.23
C TYR A 151 30.88 -27.37 8.58
N PHE A 152 31.48 -28.55 8.74
CA PHE A 152 30.99 -29.82 8.18
C PHE A 152 30.19 -30.63 9.20
N LYS A 153 30.48 -30.49 10.50
CA LYS A 153 29.80 -31.22 11.59
C LYS A 153 28.28 -31.01 11.60
N SER A 154 27.82 -29.78 11.41
CA SER A 154 26.38 -29.47 11.38
C SER A 154 25.67 -30.02 10.14
N ARG A 155 26.43 -30.41 9.12
CA ARG A 155 25.92 -30.94 7.84
C ARG A 155 26.05 -32.46 7.72
N GLY A 156 26.55 -33.13 8.76
CA GLY A 156 26.74 -34.59 8.76
C GLY A 156 27.77 -35.09 7.75
N ILE A 157 28.65 -34.21 7.27
CA ILE A 157 29.70 -34.57 6.30
C ILE A 157 30.90 -35.09 7.10
N ASP A 158 31.27 -36.34 6.87
CA ASP A 158 32.47 -36.93 7.44
C ASP A 158 33.70 -36.59 6.58
N LEU A 159 34.80 -36.20 7.24
CA LEU A 159 36.04 -35.77 6.60
C LEU A 159 37.01 -36.93 6.35
N TYR A 160 36.65 -38.15 6.76
CA TYR A 160 37.47 -39.37 6.65
C TYR A 160 37.07 -40.30 5.49
N THR A 161 36.06 -39.95 4.69
CA THR A 161 35.63 -40.68 3.49
C THR A 161 35.99 -39.89 2.23
#